data_AF-A0A2E1J792-F1
#
_entry.id   AF-A0A2E1J792-F1
#
_cell.length_a   1.000
_cell.length_b   1.000
_cell.length_c   1.000
_cell.angle_alpha   90.00
_cell.angle_beta   90.00
_cell.angle_gamma   90.00
#
_symmetry.space_group_name_H-M   'P 1'
#
loop_
_entity.id
_entity.type
_entity.pdbx_description
1 polymer ?
#
loop_
_entity_poly.entity_id
_entity_poly.type
_entity_poly.pdbx_seq_one_letter_code
_entity_poly.pdbx_strand_id
1 'polypeptide(L)' 'MNIPQKNPMSEFWGLDASTIFLNHGSYGATPTIVLEEQKRWQQLVEKDPVKFYEEIAPKALLET' A
#
# COMPACT_ATOMS: atom_id res chain seq x y z
N MET A 1 -27.95 -9.61 17.33
CA MET A 1 -27.22 -8.45 16.76
C MET A 1 -27.00 -8.71 15.28
N ASN A 2 -27.30 -7.74 14.41
CA ASN A 2 -27.06 -7.86 12.97
C ASN A 2 -25.62 -7.44 12.67
N ILE A 3 -24.88 -8.34 12.05
CA ILE A 3 -23.50 -8.10 11.62
C ILE A 3 -23.56 -7.42 10.24
N PRO A 4 -22.89 -6.28 10.02
CA PRO A 4 -22.91 -5.62 8.71
C PRO A 4 -22.20 -6.47 7.65
N GLN A 5 -22.71 -6.45 6.43
CA GLN A 5 -22.07 -7.11 5.30
C GLN A 5 -20.85 -6.30 4.82
N LYS A 6 -19.79 -7.00 4.42
CA LYS A 6 -18.60 -6.38 3.81
C LYS A 6 -18.95 -5.85 2.42
N ASN A 7 -18.39 -4.69 2.08
CA ASN A 7 -18.46 -4.17 0.73
C ASN A 7 -17.59 -5.05 -0.21
N PRO A 8 -18.02 -5.35 -1.45
CA PRO A 8 -17.21 -6.11 -2.42
C PRO A 8 -15.78 -5.56 -2.59
N MET A 9 -15.60 -4.24 -2.56
CA MET A 9 -14.30 -3.59 -2.69
C MET A 9 -13.32 -3.95 -1.57
N SER A 10 -13.79 -4.51 -0.44
CA SER A 10 -12.91 -4.94 0.65
C SER A 10 -11.87 -5.98 0.23
N GLU A 11 -12.06 -6.67 -0.90
CA GLU A 11 -11.06 -7.59 -1.47
C GLU A 11 -9.74 -6.90 -1.85
N PHE A 12 -9.76 -5.59 -2.12
CA PHE A 12 -8.56 -4.82 -2.45
C PHE A 12 -7.73 -4.44 -1.22
N TRP A 13 -8.16 -4.84 -0.01
CA TRP A 13 -7.43 -4.63 1.23
C TRP A 13 -7.02 -5.97 1.83
N GLY A 14 -5.76 -6.07 2.28
CA GLY A 14 -5.23 -7.26 2.98
C GLY A 14 -5.73 -7.41 4.43
N LEU A 15 -6.97 -7.02 4.72
CA LEU A 15 -7.57 -7.14 6.05
C LEU A 15 -7.95 -8.59 6.35
N ASP A 16 -7.91 -8.97 7.63
CA ASP A 16 -8.37 -10.29 8.08
C ASP A 16 -9.84 -10.53 7.67
N ALA A 17 -10.08 -11.63 6.95
CA ALA A 17 -11.40 -12.02 6.46
C ALA A 17 -12.42 -12.23 7.60
N SER A 18 -11.97 -12.60 8.80
CA SER A 18 -12.82 -12.78 9.99
C SER A 18 -13.16 -11.46 10.71
N THR A 19 -12.43 -10.38 10.41
CA THR A 19 -12.60 -9.07 11.07
C THR A 19 -13.51 -8.15 10.26
N ILE A 20 -14.41 -7.45 10.95
CA ILE A 20 -15.16 -6.31 10.39
C ILE A 20 -14.47 -5.04 10.84
N PHE A 21 -13.68 -4.48 9.93
CA PHE A 21 -12.86 -3.31 10.22
C PHE A 21 -13.68 -2.02 10.12
N LEU A 22 -14.20 -1.56 11.26
CA LEU A 22 -15.06 -0.37 11.34
C LEU A 22 -14.30 0.94 11.48
N ASN A 23 -13.05 0.90 11.95
CA ASN A 23 -12.28 2.10 12.28
C ASN A 23 -11.06 2.27 11.37
N HIS A 24 -11.27 2.90 10.21
CA HIS A 24 -10.16 3.30 9.34
C HIS A 24 -9.41 4.53 9.87
N GLY A 25 -10.04 5.38 10.69
CA GLY A 25 -9.50 6.71 11.07
C GLY A 25 -8.34 6.70 12.07
N SER A 26 -7.99 5.55 12.65
CA SER A 26 -6.85 5.42 13.56
C SER A 26 -5.56 5.10 12.80
N TYR A 27 -5.33 3.82 12.46
CA TYR A 27 -4.14 3.38 11.74
C TYR A 27 -4.37 3.17 10.24
N GLY A 28 -5.64 3.07 9.83
CA GLY A 28 -6.01 2.75 8.45
C GLY A 28 -5.58 1.36 8.00
N ALA A 29 -5.85 1.08 6.73
CA ALA A 29 -5.29 -0.07 6.02
C ALA A 29 -5.05 0.35 4.56
N THR A 30 -3.87 0.03 4.05
CA THR A 30 -3.47 0.38 2.70
C THR A 30 -4.01 -0.64 1.70
N PRO A 31 -4.63 -0.22 0.58
CA PRO A 31 -5.02 -1.13 -0.49
C PRO A 31 -3.81 -1.88 -1.05
N THR A 32 -4.01 -3.13 -1.48
CA THR A 32 -2.96 -4.02 -1.98
C THR A 32 -2.18 -3.40 -3.14
N ILE A 33 -2.84 -2.69 -4.07
CA ILE A 33 -2.16 -2.03 -5.20
C ILE A 33 -1.12 -0.98 -4.75
N VAL A 34 -1.39 -0.27 -3.66
CA VAL A 34 -0.45 0.74 -3.12
C VAL A 34 0.72 0.03 -2.40
N LEU A 35 0.46 -1.08 -1.72
CA LEU A 35 1.52 -1.91 -1.11
C LEU A 35 2.42 -2.55 -2.17
N GLU A 36 1.86 -2.99 -3.30
CA GLU A 36 2.62 -3.54 -4.43
C GLU A 36 3.55 -2.49 -5.02
N GLU A 37 3.06 -1.27 -5.22
CA GLU A 37 3.87 -0.17 -5.71
C GLU A 37 4.97 0.23 -4.71
N GLN A 38 4.65 0.29 -3.42
CA GLN A 38 5.64 0.48 -2.36
C GLN A 38 6.74 -0.60 -2.42
N LYS A 39 6.36 -1.86 -2.57
CA LYS A 39 7.30 -3.00 -2.69
C LYS A 39 8.15 -2.89 -3.94
N ARG A 40 7.59 -2.44 -5.07
CA ARG A 40 8.35 -2.18 -6.31
C ARG A 40 9.47 -1.16 -6.06
N TRP A 41 9.18 -0.08 -5.35
CA TRP A 41 10.19 0.92 -4.97
C TRP A 41 11.26 0.35 -4.04
N GLN A 42 10.87 -0.44 -3.03
CA GLN A 42 11.84 -1.15 -2.16
C GLN A 42 12.76 -2.06 -2.98
N GLN A 43 12.21 -2.83 -3.92
CA GLN A 43 13.00 -3.70 -4.80
C GLN A 43 13.97 -2.92 -5.70
N LEU A 44 13.61 -1.70 -6.12
CA LEU A 44 14.53 -0.84 -6.88
C LEU A 44 15.71 -0.38 -6.03
N VAL A 45 15.48 -0.02 -4.76
CA VAL A 45 16.53 0.33 -3.80
C VAL A 45 17.48 -0.85 -3.60
N GLU A 46 16.94 -2.04 -3.29
CA GLU A 46 17.75 -3.24 -3.00
C GLU A 46 18.55 -3.74 -4.22
N LYS A 47 18.07 -3.45 -5.44
CA LYS A 47 18.74 -3.86 -6.67
C LYS A 47 20.03 -3.07 -6.93
N ASP A 48 20.02 -1.77 -6.69
CA ASP A 48 21.17 -0.87 -6.88
C ASP A 48 20.92 0.45 -6.12
N PRO A 49 21.34 0.55 -4.84
CA PRO A 49 20.98 1.69 -4.02
C PRO A 49 21.65 2.99 -4.49
N VAL A 50 22.88 2.92 -5.02
CA VAL A 50 23.59 4.11 -5.52
C VAL A 50 22.83 4.70 -6.71
N LYS A 51 22.51 3.86 -7.71
CA LYS A 51 21.71 4.30 -8.85
C LYS A 51 20.33 4.81 -8.44
N PHE A 52 19.69 4.14 -7.47
CA PHE A 52 18.38 4.55 -7.02
C PHE A 52 18.39 5.99 -6.49
N TYR A 53 19.29 6.30 -5.54
CA TYR A 53 19.32 7.60 -4.90
C TYR A 53 19.90 8.71 -5.79
N GLU A 54 20.87 8.41 -6.67
CA GLU A 54 21.46 9.41 -7.56
C GLU A 54 20.61 9.71 -8.80
N GLU A 55 19.92 8.70 -9.38
CA GLU A 55 19.26 8.85 -10.68
C GLU A 55 17.75 8.66 -10.66
N ILE A 56 17.23 7.70 -9.88
CA ILE A 56 15.83 7.28 -9.95
C ILE A 56 14.95 8.15 -9.05
N ALA A 57 15.26 8.23 -7.75
CA ALA A 57 14.46 8.95 -6.77
C ALA A 57 14.32 10.45 -7.08
N PRO A 58 15.39 11.19 -7.48
CA PRO A 58 15.25 12.60 -7.81
C PRO A 58 14.27 12.84 -8.96
N LYS A 59 14.30 12.02 -10.02
CA LYS A 59 13.36 12.16 -11.15
C LYS A 59 11.92 11.87 -10.73
N ALA A 60 11.72 10.77 -10.00
CA ALA A 60 10.39 10.39 -9.53
C ALA A 60 9.75 11.40 -8.55
N LEU A 61 10.56 12.17 -7.81
CA LEU A 61 10.08 13.18 -6.87
C LEU A 61 9.90 14.58 -7.49
N LEU A 62 10.61 14.88 -8.59
CA LEU A 62 10.56 16.18 -9.28
C LEU A 62 9.55 16.21 -10.43
N GLU A 63 9.08 15.05 -10.88
CA GLU A 63 7.95 14.93 -11.81
C GLU A 63 6.63 15.17 -11.05
N THR A 64 6.36 16.43 -10.68
CA THR A 64 5.04 16.92 -10.23
C THR A 64 4.43 17.87 -11.24
#